data_AF-A0A7G3G9K9-F1
#
_entry.id   AF-A0A7G3G9K9-F1
#
_cell.length_a   1.000
_cell.length_b   1.000
_cell.length_c   1.000
_cell.angle_alpha   90.00
_cell.angle_beta   90.00
_cell.angle_gamma   90.00
#
_symmetry.space_group_name_H-M   'P 1'
#
loop_
_entity.id
_entity.type
_entity.pdbx_description
1 polymer ?
#
loop_
_entity_poly.entity_id
_entity_poly.type
_entity_poly.pdbx_seq_one_letter_code
_entity_poly.pdbx_strand_id
1 'polypeptide(L)'
;MAEWGVWKALEQARQKKRELDPLFARAGVAPELETNANRICLDLKRSPPTPPLLTGDKTRDAEAMGMYYDGYARQYEEAFYKAENLLRFAWVPEAAPIGAAITEEVARLRNQLKNEQGKTPDFSMMEKLLFHYVRLDHPDLALAPDLLSNRRRELTDVAGYPLLVEHAHGESQNDSVPPLLSEAFRVQLSEHMQRYLASPWLYCPLISQWYVTLALDTGLARKKHDALDDQLTASLLKRRWPSLSNWLPNFEFADQCWYIGLALLALICLFMEWWWAAAPLVIWLHLSRGAHQRERKEVEDRRAFYLGQAQQLKRTRDRFAVGQISLEKLAFQLRHWDEKGEYFEPELFDLLALHQHQ
;
A
#
# COMPACT_ATOMS: atom_id res chain seq x y z
N MET A 1 0.80 21.22 0.63
CA MET A 1 -0.14 20.91 -0.48
C MET A 1 -0.24 19.41 -0.79
N ALA A 2 0.79 18.58 -0.52
CA ALA A 2 0.76 17.14 -0.77
C ALA A 2 -0.21 16.35 0.13
N GLU A 3 -0.28 16.65 1.43
CA GLU A 3 -1.12 15.88 2.39
C GLU A 3 -2.61 15.82 2.02
N TRP A 4 -3.18 16.93 1.53
CA TRP A 4 -4.58 16.98 1.11
C TRP A 4 -4.85 16.16 -0.16
N GLY A 5 -3.87 16.07 -1.06
CA GLY A 5 -3.94 15.21 -2.25
C GLY A 5 -3.89 13.72 -1.88
N VAL A 6 -3.02 13.34 -0.95
CA VAL A 6 -2.86 11.96 -0.47
C VAL A 6 -4.10 11.49 0.28
N TRP A 7 -4.65 12.32 1.16
CA TRP A 7 -5.90 11.99 1.86
C TRP A 7 -7.05 11.72 0.88
N LYS A 8 -7.20 12.59 -0.13
CA LYS A 8 -8.23 12.42 -1.16
C LYS A 8 -8.00 11.15 -1.98
N ALA A 9 -6.76 10.80 -2.31
CA ALA A 9 -6.43 9.56 -3.01
C ALA A 9 -6.77 8.32 -2.16
N LEU A 10 -6.45 8.36 -0.86
CA LEU A 10 -6.82 7.30 0.09
C LEU A 10 -8.34 7.17 0.23
N GLU A 11 -9.07 8.28 0.28
CA GLU A 11 -10.54 8.28 0.35
C GLU A 11 -11.18 7.73 -0.94
N GLN A 12 -10.62 8.05 -2.11
CA GLN A 12 -11.03 7.44 -3.38
C GLN A 12 -10.72 5.94 -3.43
N ALA A 13 -9.56 5.52 -2.90
CA ALA A 13 -9.19 4.11 -2.81
C ALA A 13 -10.16 3.36 -1.88
N ARG A 14 -10.54 3.96 -0.75
CA ARG A 14 -11.56 3.42 0.17
C ARG A 14 -12.91 3.24 -0.53
N GLN A 15 -13.38 4.22 -1.27
CA GLN A 15 -14.65 4.12 -2.00
C GLN A 15 -14.65 2.96 -3.02
N LYS A 16 -13.50 2.69 -3.64
CA LYS A 16 -13.34 1.58 -4.60
C LYS A 16 -13.15 0.23 -3.90
N LYS A 17 -12.48 0.21 -2.74
CA LYS A 17 -12.09 -1.01 -2.00
C LYS A 17 -12.53 -0.89 -0.54
N ARG A 18 -13.66 -1.53 -0.22
CA ARG A 18 -14.24 -1.58 1.14
C ARG A 18 -13.35 -2.24 2.20
N GLU A 19 -12.29 -2.94 1.79
CA GLU A 19 -11.28 -3.50 2.69
C GLU A 19 -10.57 -2.44 3.56
N LEU A 20 -10.60 -1.17 3.14
CA LEU A 20 -10.04 -0.05 3.90
C LEU A 20 -11.00 0.53 4.95
N ASP A 21 -12.29 0.21 4.91
CA ASP A 21 -13.29 0.77 5.84
C ASP A 21 -12.92 0.56 7.33
N PRO A 22 -12.45 -0.63 7.76
CA PRO A 22 -12.03 -0.84 9.15
C PRO A 22 -10.83 0.02 9.58
N LEU A 23 -9.92 0.32 8.65
CA LEU A 23 -8.74 1.16 8.96
C LEU A 23 -9.14 2.62 9.17
N PHE A 24 -9.99 3.15 8.28
CA PHE A 24 -10.54 4.50 8.42
C PHE A 24 -11.39 4.64 9.68
N ALA A 25 -12.16 3.61 10.01
CA ALA A 25 -12.94 3.57 11.24
C ALA A 25 -12.05 3.65 12.49
N ARG A 26 -10.92 2.92 12.55
CA ARG A 26 -9.94 3.00 13.65
C ARG A 26 -9.29 4.38 13.78
N ALA A 27 -9.17 5.11 12.68
CA ALA A 27 -8.72 6.50 12.64
C ALA A 27 -9.85 7.52 12.98
N GLY A 28 -11.05 7.04 13.30
CA GLY A 28 -12.21 7.87 13.67
C GLY A 28 -12.93 8.50 12.47
N VAL A 29 -12.87 7.86 11.29
CA VAL A 29 -13.48 8.36 10.05
C VAL A 29 -14.55 7.38 9.55
N ALA A 30 -15.80 7.58 9.97
CA ALA A 30 -16.94 6.83 9.45
C ALA A 30 -18.18 7.74 9.28
N PRO A 31 -18.35 8.40 8.12
CA PRO A 31 -19.51 9.26 7.87
C PRO A 31 -20.85 8.49 7.88
N GLU A 32 -20.79 7.17 7.64
CA GLU A 32 -21.96 6.29 7.69
C GLU A 32 -22.53 6.14 9.11
N LEU A 33 -21.69 6.20 10.15
CA LEU A 33 -22.14 6.06 11.54
C LEU A 33 -23.00 7.25 11.97
N GLU A 34 -22.60 8.47 11.63
CA GLU A 34 -23.38 9.67 11.92
C GLU A 34 -24.74 9.64 11.20
N THR A 35 -24.73 9.23 9.93
CA THR A 35 -25.97 9.08 9.15
C THR A 35 -26.89 8.03 9.76
N ASN A 36 -26.35 6.89 10.22
CA ASN A 36 -27.12 5.83 10.85
C ASN A 36 -27.64 6.24 12.23
N ALA A 37 -26.83 6.91 13.05
CA ALA A 37 -27.26 7.46 14.35
C ALA A 37 -28.42 8.45 14.17
N ASN A 38 -28.32 9.38 13.21
CA ASN A 38 -29.40 10.32 12.90
C ASN A 38 -30.69 9.62 12.48
N ARG A 39 -30.59 8.56 11.66
CA ARG A 39 -31.75 7.75 11.25
C ARG A 39 -32.40 7.03 12.44
N ILE A 40 -31.59 6.46 13.33
CA ILE A 40 -32.08 5.81 14.55
C ILE A 40 -32.83 6.83 15.42
N CYS A 41 -32.24 8.00 15.66
CA CYS A 41 -32.87 9.07 16.45
C CYS A 41 -34.19 9.54 15.82
N LEU A 42 -34.26 9.64 14.50
CA LEU A 42 -35.48 9.99 13.79
C LEU A 42 -36.54 8.90 13.93
N ASP A 43 -36.17 7.63 13.82
CA ASP A 43 -37.08 6.49 13.99
C ASP A 43 -37.63 6.41 15.42
N LEU A 44 -36.80 6.70 16.44
CA LEU A 44 -37.23 6.77 17.84
C LEU A 44 -38.23 7.92 18.11
N LYS A 45 -38.12 9.02 17.37
CA LYS A 45 -39.02 10.19 17.48
C LYS A 45 -40.32 10.05 16.71
N ARG A 46 -40.49 8.98 15.91
CA ARG A 46 -41.76 8.75 15.20
C ARG A 46 -42.88 8.54 16.20
N SER A 47 -44.02 9.17 15.94
CA SER A 47 -45.22 9.00 16.74
C SER A 47 -45.59 7.52 16.81
N PRO A 48 -46.01 7.01 17.98
CA PRO A 48 -46.54 5.65 18.07
C PRO A 48 -47.80 5.50 17.19
N PRO A 49 -48.23 4.28 16.88
CA PRO A 49 -49.53 4.06 16.26
C PRO A 49 -50.63 4.78 17.05
N THR A 50 -51.69 5.19 16.36
CA THR A 50 -52.85 5.78 17.02
C THR A 50 -53.60 4.69 17.78
N PRO A 51 -53.99 4.91 19.04
CA PRO A 51 -54.81 3.94 19.78
C PRO A 51 -56.15 3.70 19.05
N PRO A 52 -56.68 2.46 19.07
CA PRO A 52 -57.94 2.13 18.41
C PRO A 52 -59.11 2.86 19.07
N LEU A 53 -60.12 3.21 18.27
CA LEU A 53 -61.37 3.75 18.78
C LEU A 53 -62.15 2.64 19.49
N LEU A 54 -62.50 2.88 20.76
CA LEU A 54 -63.27 1.93 21.56
C LEU A 54 -64.72 1.91 21.08
N THR A 55 -65.21 0.71 20.78
CA THR A 55 -66.55 0.47 20.24
C THR A 55 -67.59 0.19 21.33
N GLY A 56 -67.15 -0.06 22.57
CA GLY A 56 -67.99 -0.38 23.72
C GLY A 56 -68.23 -1.89 23.88
N ASP A 57 -67.77 -2.71 22.93
CA ASP A 57 -67.79 -4.17 23.01
C ASP A 57 -66.52 -4.68 23.69
N LYS A 58 -66.66 -5.27 24.89
CA LYS A 58 -65.53 -5.60 25.77
C LYS A 58 -64.53 -6.58 25.15
N THR A 59 -65.01 -7.55 24.37
CA THR A 59 -64.13 -8.57 23.75
C THR A 59 -63.36 -7.99 22.57
N ARG A 60 -64.05 -7.25 21.71
CA ARG A 60 -63.48 -6.62 20.53
C ARG A 60 -62.51 -5.48 20.88
N ASP A 61 -62.84 -4.69 21.89
CA ASP A 61 -61.99 -3.61 22.38
C ASP A 61 -60.71 -4.18 23.03
N ALA A 62 -60.79 -5.30 23.76
CA ALA A 62 -59.63 -5.98 24.32
C ALA A 62 -58.70 -6.55 23.23
N GLU A 63 -59.26 -7.18 22.19
CA GLU A 63 -58.48 -7.70 21.06
C GLU A 63 -57.80 -6.57 20.27
N ALA A 64 -58.53 -5.48 19.98
CA ALA A 64 -57.98 -4.31 19.30
C ALA A 64 -56.85 -3.64 20.10
N MET A 65 -57.00 -3.53 21.43
CA MET A 65 -55.96 -3.02 22.31
C MET A 65 -54.75 -3.95 22.38
N GLY A 66 -54.94 -5.27 22.37
CA GLY A 66 -53.86 -6.25 22.29
C GLY A 66 -53.04 -6.09 21.01
N MET A 67 -53.70 -6.01 19.85
CA MET A 67 -53.02 -5.76 18.56
C MET A 67 -52.29 -4.40 18.54
N TYR A 68 -52.87 -3.39 19.18
CA TYR A 68 -52.24 -2.08 19.33
C TYR A 68 -50.94 -2.15 20.13
N TYR A 69 -50.94 -2.82 21.29
CA TYR A 69 -49.73 -2.95 22.12
C TYR A 69 -48.63 -3.77 21.44
N ASP A 70 -49.01 -4.80 20.68
CA ASP A 70 -48.06 -5.57 19.86
C ASP A 70 -47.45 -4.71 18.74
N GLY A 71 -48.26 -3.90 18.05
CA GLY A 71 -47.78 -2.97 17.02
C GLY A 71 -46.89 -1.86 17.60
N TYR A 72 -47.27 -1.34 18.76
CA TYR A 72 -46.53 -0.33 19.51
C TYR A 72 -45.12 -0.82 19.90
N ALA A 73 -45.00 -2.01 20.46
CA ALA A 73 -43.70 -2.59 20.83
C ALA A 73 -42.83 -2.87 19.59
N ARG A 74 -43.42 -3.40 18.52
CA ARG A 74 -42.70 -3.70 17.26
C ARG A 74 -42.11 -2.48 16.58
N GLN A 75 -42.78 -1.32 16.64
CA GLN A 75 -42.27 -0.07 16.06
C GLN A 75 -40.90 0.31 16.64
N TYR A 76 -40.75 0.24 17.96
CA TYR A 76 -39.50 0.63 18.63
C TYR A 76 -38.43 -0.46 18.55
N GLU A 77 -38.82 -1.73 18.44
CA GLU A 77 -37.87 -2.84 18.32
C GLU A 77 -37.01 -2.72 17.05
N GLU A 78 -37.55 -2.20 15.94
CA GLU A 78 -36.76 -1.94 14.73
C GLU A 78 -35.64 -0.91 14.99
N ALA A 79 -35.95 0.15 15.75
CA ALA A 79 -34.96 1.18 16.10
C ALA A 79 -33.88 0.64 17.05
N PHE A 80 -34.25 -0.21 18.02
CA PHE A 80 -33.30 -0.88 18.90
C PHE A 80 -32.40 -1.84 18.15
N TYR A 81 -32.96 -2.63 17.24
CA TYR A 81 -32.18 -3.52 16.38
C TYR A 81 -31.19 -2.75 15.51
N LYS A 82 -31.59 -1.58 14.98
CA LYS A 82 -30.68 -0.67 14.26
C LYS A 82 -29.56 -0.13 15.15
N ALA A 83 -29.86 0.24 16.40
CA ALA A 83 -28.85 0.68 17.37
C ALA A 83 -27.86 -0.44 17.72
N GLU A 84 -28.33 -1.67 17.93
CA GLU A 84 -27.47 -2.83 18.17
C GLU A 84 -26.60 -3.16 16.95
N ASN A 85 -27.15 -3.04 15.74
CA ASN A 85 -26.38 -3.21 14.51
C ASN A 85 -25.34 -2.11 14.32
N LEU A 86 -25.60 -0.87 14.79
CA LEU A 86 -24.62 0.21 14.75
C LEU A 86 -23.32 -0.18 15.47
N LEU A 87 -23.43 -0.90 16.59
CA LEU A 87 -22.31 -1.35 17.41
C LEU A 87 -21.50 -2.49 16.77
N ARG A 88 -22.03 -3.13 15.72
CA ARG A 88 -21.33 -4.20 14.98
C ARG A 88 -20.41 -3.68 13.89
N PHE A 89 -20.57 -2.42 13.47
CA PHE A 89 -19.67 -1.82 12.50
C PHE A 89 -18.26 -1.66 13.10
N ALA A 90 -17.25 -1.74 12.23
CA ALA A 90 -15.89 -1.42 12.64
C ALA A 90 -15.87 0.03 13.14
N TRP A 91 -15.36 0.22 14.36
CA TRP A 91 -15.20 1.54 14.97
C TRP A 91 -13.94 1.59 15.84
N VAL A 92 -13.69 2.76 16.42
CA VAL A 92 -12.58 3.02 17.32
C VAL A 92 -12.71 2.11 18.56
N PRO A 93 -11.71 1.27 18.91
CA PRO A 93 -11.78 0.36 20.06
C PRO A 93 -12.09 1.06 21.37
N GLU A 94 -11.62 2.30 21.52
CA GLU A 94 -11.87 3.14 22.69
C GLU A 94 -13.37 3.45 22.88
N ALA A 95 -14.22 3.33 21.86
CA ALA A 95 -15.67 3.55 21.96
C ALA A 95 -16.43 2.40 22.65
N ALA A 96 -15.78 1.26 22.90
CA ALA A 96 -16.38 0.08 23.53
C ALA A 96 -17.18 0.36 24.83
N PRO A 97 -16.72 1.18 25.80
CA PRO A 97 -17.50 1.53 26.98
C PRO A 97 -18.81 2.25 26.66
N ILE A 98 -18.83 3.18 25.69
CA ILE A 98 -20.09 3.81 25.27
C ILE A 98 -21.00 2.76 24.60
N GLY A 99 -20.43 1.87 23.79
CA GLY A 99 -21.17 0.77 23.18
C GLY A 99 -21.89 -0.10 24.22
N ALA A 100 -21.22 -0.43 25.33
CA ALA A 100 -21.83 -1.15 26.45
C ALA A 100 -22.99 -0.34 27.08
N ALA A 101 -22.79 0.95 27.33
CA ALA A 101 -23.84 1.83 27.86
C ALA A 101 -25.07 1.90 26.92
N ILE A 102 -24.87 1.91 25.60
CA ILE A 102 -25.95 1.85 24.62
C ILE A 102 -26.72 0.52 24.75
N THR A 103 -26.02 -0.61 24.87
CA THR A 103 -26.69 -1.92 25.03
C THR A 103 -27.50 -2.03 26.32
N GLU A 104 -26.99 -1.47 27.42
CA GLU A 104 -27.71 -1.41 28.70
C GLU A 104 -28.96 -0.52 28.59
N GLU A 105 -28.84 0.64 27.93
CA GLU A 105 -29.94 1.55 27.71
C GLU A 105 -31.02 0.94 26.80
N VAL A 106 -30.63 0.21 25.74
CA VAL A 106 -31.58 -0.57 24.91
C VAL A 106 -32.33 -1.59 25.77
N ALA A 107 -31.63 -2.34 26.62
CA ALA A 107 -32.27 -3.32 27.50
C ALA A 107 -33.24 -2.67 28.50
N ARG A 108 -32.86 -1.52 29.06
CA ARG A 108 -33.72 -0.70 29.94
C ARG A 108 -34.99 -0.27 29.22
N LEU A 109 -34.88 0.29 28.02
CA LEU A 109 -36.03 0.75 27.22
C LEU A 109 -36.93 -0.42 26.81
N ARG A 110 -36.37 -1.57 26.43
CA ARG A 110 -37.16 -2.78 26.16
C ARG A 110 -37.94 -3.24 27.39
N ASN A 111 -37.35 -3.19 28.58
CA ASN A 111 -38.05 -3.51 29.83
C ASN A 111 -39.14 -2.49 30.15
N GLN A 112 -38.88 -1.20 29.92
CA GLN A 112 -39.88 -0.15 30.13
C GLN A 112 -41.08 -0.32 29.19
N LEU A 113 -40.87 -0.62 27.91
CA LEU A 113 -41.95 -0.87 26.95
C LEU A 113 -42.81 -2.08 27.32
N LYS A 114 -42.23 -3.11 27.94
CA LYS A 114 -42.98 -4.27 28.45
C LYS A 114 -43.85 -3.91 29.65
N ASN A 115 -43.34 -3.05 30.54
CA ASN A 115 -44.00 -2.71 31.81
C ASN A 115 -44.99 -1.54 31.70
N GLU A 116 -44.73 -0.57 30.82
CA GLU A 116 -45.49 0.68 30.68
C GLU A 116 -46.10 0.78 29.26
N GLN A 117 -47.10 -0.05 29.00
CA GLN A 117 -47.73 -0.13 27.69
C GLN A 117 -48.48 1.16 27.32
N GLY A 118 -48.19 1.74 26.16
CA GLY A 118 -48.90 2.89 25.59
C GLY A 118 -48.38 4.29 25.98
N LYS A 119 -47.32 4.39 26.79
CA LYS A 119 -46.61 5.67 27.04
C LYS A 119 -45.27 5.68 26.33
N THR A 120 -45.03 6.70 25.49
CA THR A 120 -43.74 6.88 24.81
C THR A 120 -42.61 7.00 25.83
N PRO A 121 -41.57 6.15 25.78
CA PRO A 121 -40.40 6.25 26.64
C PRO A 121 -39.66 7.56 26.39
N ASP A 122 -38.88 8.01 27.37
CA ASP A 122 -37.92 9.09 27.15
C ASP A 122 -36.66 8.54 26.46
N PHE A 123 -36.45 8.95 25.21
CA PHE A 123 -35.29 8.56 24.40
C PHE A 123 -34.11 9.53 24.52
N SER A 124 -34.19 10.57 25.35
CA SER A 124 -33.17 11.61 25.45
C SER A 124 -31.78 11.07 25.82
N MET A 125 -31.72 10.07 26.70
CA MET A 125 -30.46 9.42 27.09
C MET A 125 -29.86 8.60 25.94
N MET A 126 -30.69 7.82 25.24
CA MET A 126 -30.27 7.04 24.08
C MET A 126 -29.71 7.94 22.98
N GLU A 127 -30.39 9.06 22.68
CA GLU A 127 -29.94 10.04 21.70
C GLU A 127 -28.56 10.62 22.06
N LYS A 128 -28.36 11.00 23.33
CA LYS A 128 -27.06 11.48 23.82
C LYS A 128 -25.98 10.41 23.67
N LEU A 129 -26.24 9.18 24.11
CA LEU A 129 -25.27 8.08 24.01
C LEU A 129 -24.88 7.77 22.56
N LEU A 130 -25.85 7.75 21.63
CA LEU A 130 -25.57 7.54 20.21
C LEU A 130 -24.68 8.66 19.63
N PHE A 131 -24.96 9.92 19.96
CA PHE A 131 -24.10 11.03 19.51
C PHE A 131 -22.73 10.98 20.17
N HIS A 132 -22.65 10.64 21.45
CA HIS A 132 -21.37 10.46 22.14
C HIS A 132 -20.55 9.32 21.56
N TYR A 133 -21.19 8.22 21.14
CA TYR A 133 -20.52 7.09 20.48
C TYR A 133 -19.90 7.48 19.13
N VAL A 134 -20.62 8.27 18.34
CA VAL A 134 -20.16 8.74 17.03
C VAL A 134 -19.08 9.82 17.15
N ARG A 135 -19.22 10.75 18.11
CA ARG A 135 -18.30 11.88 18.28
C ARG A 135 -17.10 11.56 19.16
N LEU A 136 -17.17 10.48 19.94
CA LEU A 136 -16.15 10.05 20.89
C LEU A 136 -15.87 11.12 21.98
N ASP A 137 -16.91 11.84 22.41
CA ASP A 137 -16.83 12.99 23.33
C ASP A 137 -17.50 12.72 24.69
N HIS A 138 -17.66 11.44 25.07
CA HIS A 138 -18.26 11.07 26.35
C HIS A 138 -17.37 11.47 27.54
N PRO A 139 -17.92 11.97 28.66
CA PRO A 139 -17.13 12.41 29.82
C PRO A 139 -16.31 11.30 30.47
N ASP A 140 -16.80 10.06 30.46
CA ASP A 140 -16.10 8.91 31.05
C ASP A 140 -15.03 8.31 30.11
N LEU A 141 -14.84 8.90 28.93
CA LEU A 141 -13.86 8.45 27.96
C LEU A 141 -12.52 9.15 28.17
N ALA A 142 -11.54 8.40 28.66
CA ALA A 142 -10.16 8.85 28.76
C ALA A 142 -9.46 8.75 27.40
N LEU A 143 -9.85 9.57 26.43
CA LEU A 143 -9.13 9.72 25.16
C LEU A 143 -8.05 10.78 25.29
N ALA A 144 -6.83 10.45 24.85
CA ALA A 144 -5.84 11.47 24.63
C ALA A 144 -6.30 12.40 23.49
N PRO A 145 -6.25 13.73 23.65
CA PRO A 145 -6.84 14.69 22.71
C PRO A 145 -6.24 14.58 21.30
N ASP A 146 -5.00 14.12 21.20
CA ASP A 146 -4.27 13.99 19.92
C ASP A 146 -4.28 12.57 19.33
N LEU A 147 -4.96 11.60 19.96
CA LEU A 147 -4.89 10.20 19.51
C LEU A 147 -5.46 10.02 18.10
N LEU A 148 -6.64 10.58 17.83
CA LEU A 148 -7.30 10.44 16.52
C LEU A 148 -6.59 11.27 15.44
N SER A 149 -6.07 12.45 15.80
CA SER A 149 -5.31 13.27 14.86
C SER A 149 -3.99 12.59 14.49
N ASN A 150 -3.30 11.97 15.45
CA ASN A 150 -2.09 11.18 15.21
C ASN A 150 -2.38 9.94 14.36
N ARG A 151 -3.45 9.18 14.64
CA ARG A 151 -3.85 8.04 13.79
C ARG A 151 -4.16 8.45 12.34
N ARG A 152 -4.79 9.61 12.13
CA ARG A 152 -5.04 10.12 10.77
C ARG A 152 -3.76 10.52 10.06
N ARG A 153 -2.81 11.14 10.78
CA ARG A 153 -1.49 11.46 10.23
C ARG A 153 -0.73 10.18 9.88
N GLU A 154 -0.63 9.23 10.80
CA GLU A 154 -0.02 7.91 10.55
C GLU A 154 -0.66 7.20 9.35
N LEU A 155 -1.99 7.20 9.24
CA LEU A 155 -2.70 6.63 8.09
C LEU A 155 -2.30 7.33 6.78
N THR A 156 -2.18 8.65 6.79
CA THR A 156 -1.81 9.43 5.60
C THR A 156 -0.34 9.23 5.23
N ASP A 157 0.54 9.26 6.21
CA ASP A 157 2.00 9.23 6.04
C ASP A 157 2.50 7.83 5.69
N VAL A 158 1.91 6.79 6.27
CA VAL A 158 2.29 5.40 6.05
C VAL A 158 1.47 4.83 4.90
N ALA A 159 0.15 4.66 5.06
CA ALA A 159 -0.66 4.00 4.03
C ALA A 159 -0.79 4.83 2.74
N GLY A 160 -0.65 6.16 2.83
CA GLY A 160 -0.72 7.05 1.68
C GLY A 160 0.58 7.17 0.88
N TYR A 161 1.73 6.75 1.43
CA TYR A 161 3.02 6.88 0.75
C TYR A 161 3.06 6.15 -0.61
N PRO A 162 2.62 4.88 -0.75
CA PRO A 162 2.62 4.21 -2.05
C PRO A 162 1.79 4.93 -3.12
N LEU A 163 0.66 5.52 -2.72
CA LEU A 163 -0.21 6.29 -3.62
C LEU A 163 0.45 7.61 -4.03
N LEU A 164 1.14 8.27 -3.10
CA LEU A 164 1.92 9.48 -3.37
C LEU A 164 2.98 9.19 -4.44
N VAL A 165 3.71 8.08 -4.31
CA VAL A 165 4.71 7.67 -5.30
C VAL A 165 4.06 7.38 -6.65
N GLU A 166 2.95 6.64 -6.70
CA GLU A 166 2.24 6.37 -7.97
C GLU A 166 1.81 7.67 -8.68
N HIS A 167 1.27 8.63 -7.93
CA HIS A 167 0.88 9.94 -8.46
C HIS A 167 2.09 10.77 -8.93
N ALA A 168 3.18 10.79 -8.16
CA ALA A 168 4.39 11.51 -8.51
C ALA A 168 5.03 10.96 -9.80
N HIS A 169 4.91 9.65 -10.07
CA HIS A 169 5.41 9.04 -11.31
C HIS A 169 4.50 9.33 -12.52
N GLY A 170 3.21 9.60 -12.30
CA GLY A 170 2.30 10.03 -13.34
C GLY A 170 2.52 11.48 -13.78
N GLU A 171 3.07 12.31 -12.91
CA GLU A 171 3.31 13.74 -13.14
C GLU A 171 4.81 14.00 -13.41
N SER A 172 5.17 14.29 -14.66
CA SER A 172 6.56 14.44 -15.12
C SER A 172 7.37 15.60 -14.51
N GLN A 173 6.78 16.42 -13.63
CA GLN A 173 7.40 17.61 -13.03
C GLN A 173 7.28 17.67 -11.49
N ASN A 174 7.02 16.53 -10.85
CA ASN A 174 6.79 16.51 -9.40
C ASN A 174 8.08 16.15 -8.64
N ASP A 175 8.75 17.14 -8.05
CA ASP A 175 9.99 16.98 -7.28
C ASP A 175 9.77 16.44 -5.84
N SER A 176 8.55 16.07 -5.48
CA SER A 176 8.21 15.61 -4.13
C SER A 176 8.75 14.22 -3.79
N VAL A 177 9.09 13.41 -4.80
CA VAL A 177 9.61 12.05 -4.64
C VAL A 177 10.90 11.91 -5.43
N PRO A 178 12.00 11.42 -4.81
CA PRO A 178 13.24 11.17 -5.53
C PRO A 178 13.04 10.06 -6.59
N PRO A 179 13.82 10.05 -7.67
CA PRO A 179 13.64 9.06 -8.74
C PRO A 179 13.89 7.63 -8.24
N LEU A 180 13.13 6.64 -8.74
CA LEU A 180 13.19 5.22 -8.28
C LEU A 180 14.58 4.61 -8.30
N LEU A 181 15.47 5.10 -9.18
CA LEU A 181 16.84 4.63 -9.32
C LEU A 181 17.78 5.19 -8.26
N SER A 182 17.39 6.27 -7.57
CA SER A 182 18.26 6.94 -6.60
C SER A 182 18.34 6.19 -5.28
N GLU A 183 19.50 6.29 -4.64
CA GLU A 183 19.72 5.79 -3.28
C GLU A 183 18.82 6.51 -2.25
N ALA A 184 18.52 7.79 -2.48
CA ALA A 184 17.59 8.54 -1.64
C ALA A 184 16.19 7.89 -1.59
N PHE A 185 15.68 7.42 -2.74
CA PHE A 185 14.39 6.72 -2.79
C PHE A 185 14.44 5.38 -2.03
N ARG A 186 15.55 4.66 -2.11
CA ARG A 186 15.74 3.39 -1.41
C ARG A 186 15.69 3.56 0.11
N VAL A 187 16.39 4.56 0.64
CA VAL A 187 16.37 4.89 2.07
C VAL A 187 14.96 5.31 2.49
N GLN A 188 14.28 6.13 1.67
CA GLN A 188 12.91 6.55 1.96
C GLN A 188 11.93 5.37 1.97
N LEU A 189 12.01 4.48 0.97
CA LEU A 189 11.14 3.31 0.90
C LEU A 189 11.34 2.37 2.09
N SER A 190 12.60 2.05 2.42
CA SER A 190 12.90 1.19 3.58
C SER A 190 12.39 1.82 4.88
N GLU A 191 12.56 3.12 5.09
CA GLU A 191 12.04 3.81 6.27
C GLU A 191 10.51 3.72 6.36
N HIS A 192 9.79 3.96 5.26
CA HIS A 192 8.32 3.85 5.23
C HIS A 192 7.84 2.40 5.41
N MET A 193 8.56 1.41 4.87
CA MET A 193 8.28 -0.01 5.10
C MET A 193 8.47 -0.39 6.56
N GLN A 194 9.56 0.05 7.20
CA GLN A 194 9.81 -0.16 8.63
C GLN A 194 8.72 0.49 9.49
N ARG A 195 8.30 1.72 9.17
CA ARG A 195 7.19 2.39 9.87
C ARG A 195 5.87 1.64 9.72
N TYR A 196 5.60 1.07 8.55
CA TYR A 196 4.43 0.22 8.34
C TYR A 196 4.50 -1.06 9.18
N LEU A 197 5.63 -1.77 9.15
CA LEU A 197 5.90 -2.95 10.00
C LEU A 197 5.89 -2.63 11.51
N ALA A 198 6.15 -1.38 11.90
CA ALA A 198 6.07 -0.94 13.29
C ALA A 198 4.63 -0.61 13.74
N SER A 199 3.66 -0.58 12.82
CA SER A 199 2.28 -0.10 13.05
C SER A 199 1.23 -1.20 12.82
N PRO A 200 1.02 -2.13 13.77
CA PRO A 200 0.14 -3.29 13.56
C PRO A 200 -1.32 -2.98 13.24
N TRP A 201 -1.81 -1.83 13.71
CA TRP A 201 -3.20 -1.45 13.52
C TRP A 201 -3.52 -1.08 12.05
N LEU A 202 -2.48 -0.76 11.25
CA LEU A 202 -2.55 -0.42 9.82
C LEU A 202 -2.48 -1.65 8.90
N TYR A 203 -2.19 -2.83 9.43
CA TYR A 203 -1.98 -4.03 8.62
C TYR A 203 -3.20 -4.37 7.77
N CYS A 204 -3.02 -4.32 6.46
CA CYS A 204 -4.03 -4.65 5.47
C CYS A 204 -3.36 -5.27 4.24
N PRO A 205 -3.89 -6.39 3.70
CA PRO A 205 -3.32 -7.04 2.51
C PRO A 205 -3.18 -6.08 1.33
N LEU A 206 -4.12 -5.15 1.17
CA LEU A 206 -4.11 -4.16 0.10
C LEU A 206 -2.94 -3.18 0.21
N ILE A 207 -2.67 -2.65 1.41
CA ILE A 207 -1.56 -1.72 1.64
C ILE A 207 -0.24 -2.44 1.45
N SER A 208 -0.13 -3.67 1.96
CA SER A 208 1.04 -4.53 1.75
C SER A 208 1.27 -4.80 0.25
N GLN A 209 0.22 -5.04 -0.54
CA GLN A 209 0.32 -5.18 -2.00
C GLN A 209 0.86 -3.91 -2.67
N TRP A 210 0.44 -2.72 -2.23
CA TRP A 210 0.95 -1.46 -2.79
C TRP A 210 2.45 -1.28 -2.51
N TYR A 211 2.89 -1.49 -1.27
CA TYR A 211 4.30 -1.45 -0.91
C TYR A 211 5.15 -2.48 -1.67
N VAL A 212 4.65 -3.71 -1.80
CA VAL A 212 5.32 -4.77 -2.56
C VAL A 212 5.41 -4.41 -4.04
N THR A 213 4.34 -3.88 -4.64
CA THR A 213 4.35 -3.47 -6.05
C THR A 213 5.37 -2.37 -6.31
N LEU A 214 5.45 -1.39 -5.40
CA LEU A 214 6.41 -0.30 -5.48
C LEU A 214 7.86 -0.83 -5.34
N ALA A 215 8.12 -1.77 -4.42
CA ALA A 215 9.43 -2.42 -4.33
C ALA A 215 9.79 -3.19 -5.61
N LEU A 216 8.84 -3.90 -6.23
CA LEU A 216 9.04 -4.56 -7.51
C LEU A 216 9.38 -3.56 -8.63
N ASP A 217 8.72 -2.40 -8.65
CA ASP A 217 8.97 -1.34 -9.63
C ASP A 217 10.37 -0.74 -9.47
N THR A 218 10.85 -0.56 -8.24
CA THR A 218 12.23 -0.11 -7.97
C THR A 218 13.26 -1.15 -8.39
N GLY A 219 13.06 -2.43 -8.02
CA GLY A 219 13.95 -3.52 -8.40
C GLY A 219 14.01 -3.71 -9.91
N LEU A 220 12.87 -3.53 -10.60
CA LEU A 220 12.79 -3.57 -12.05
C LEU A 220 13.50 -2.38 -12.72
N ALA A 221 13.36 -1.17 -12.16
CA ALA A 221 14.07 0.00 -12.67
C ALA A 221 15.59 -0.21 -12.56
N ARG A 222 16.08 -0.68 -11.40
CA ARG A 222 17.51 -0.94 -11.16
C ARG A 222 18.03 -2.05 -12.07
N LYS A 223 17.36 -3.19 -12.16
CA LYS A 223 17.74 -4.28 -13.08
C LYS A 223 17.78 -3.84 -14.55
N LYS A 224 16.89 -2.92 -14.97
CA LYS A 224 16.94 -2.34 -16.32
C LYS A 224 18.13 -1.39 -16.49
N HIS A 225 18.44 -0.58 -15.48
CA HIS A 225 19.59 0.31 -15.51
C HIS A 225 20.90 -0.49 -15.60
N ASP A 226 21.07 -1.49 -14.75
CA ASP A 226 22.25 -2.36 -14.75
C ASP A 226 22.38 -3.16 -16.06
N ALA A 227 21.25 -3.55 -16.67
CA ALA A 227 21.25 -4.20 -17.98
C ALA A 227 21.59 -3.26 -19.14
N LEU A 228 21.47 -1.95 -18.96
CA LEU A 228 21.80 -0.93 -19.96
C LEU A 228 23.19 -0.33 -19.76
N ASP A 229 23.80 -0.54 -18.59
CA ASP A 229 25.16 -0.08 -18.31
C ASP A 229 26.20 -1.03 -18.93
N ASP A 230 26.58 -0.71 -20.16
CA ASP A 230 27.59 -1.43 -20.93
C ASP A 230 28.98 -1.37 -20.26
N GLN A 231 29.27 -0.36 -19.43
CA GLN A 231 30.57 -0.22 -18.75
C GLN A 231 30.68 -1.16 -17.55
N LEU A 232 29.61 -1.24 -16.73
CA LEU A 232 29.53 -2.19 -15.62
C LEU A 232 29.60 -3.64 -16.13
N THR A 233 28.78 -3.98 -17.13
CA THR A 233 28.75 -5.33 -17.71
C THR A 233 30.08 -5.73 -18.33
N ALA A 234 30.76 -4.79 -18.99
CA ALA A 234 32.09 -5.04 -19.51
C ALA A 234 33.11 -5.24 -18.38
N SER A 235 33.04 -4.48 -17.27
CA SER A 235 34.01 -4.57 -16.15
C SER A 235 33.99 -5.93 -15.44
N LEU A 236 32.84 -6.62 -15.51
CA LEU A 236 32.63 -7.95 -14.97
C LEU A 236 33.19 -9.08 -15.86
N LEU A 237 33.81 -8.77 -17.00
CA LEU A 237 34.48 -9.76 -17.85
C LEU A 237 35.83 -10.17 -17.25
N LYS A 238 35.95 -11.44 -16.84
CA LYS A 238 37.18 -12.00 -16.21
C LYS A 238 38.40 -12.07 -17.16
N ARG A 239 38.18 -12.05 -18.48
CA ARG A 239 39.24 -12.17 -19.49
C ARG A 239 39.04 -11.09 -20.54
N ARG A 240 39.58 -9.91 -20.25
CA ARG A 240 39.67 -8.83 -21.24
C ARG A 240 40.98 -8.89 -21.98
N TRP A 241 40.95 -8.55 -23.27
CA TRP A 241 42.14 -8.31 -24.07
C TRP A 241 42.96 -7.20 -23.41
N PRO A 242 44.30 -7.30 -23.39
CA PRO A 242 45.16 -6.27 -22.83
C PRO A 242 45.05 -4.97 -23.66
N SER A 243 44.18 -4.07 -23.21
CA SER A 243 43.99 -2.71 -23.72
C SER A 243 44.24 -1.67 -22.63
N LEU A 244 44.47 -0.43 -23.04
CA LEU A 244 44.78 0.67 -22.11
C LEU A 244 43.59 1.04 -21.21
N SER A 245 42.35 0.76 -21.62
CA SER A 245 41.16 0.94 -20.77
C SER A 245 41.14 0.05 -19.53
N ASN A 246 41.85 -1.08 -19.51
CA ASN A 246 42.01 -1.89 -18.30
C ASN A 246 42.93 -1.23 -17.27
N TRP A 247 43.83 -0.34 -17.72
CA TRP A 247 44.83 0.33 -16.88
C TRP A 247 44.37 1.76 -16.50
N LEU A 248 43.54 2.39 -17.34
CA LEU A 248 42.96 3.72 -17.13
C LEU A 248 41.43 3.68 -17.40
N PRO A 249 40.62 3.19 -16.45
CA PRO A 249 39.18 3.01 -16.65
C PRO A 249 38.39 4.32 -16.79
N ASN A 250 38.93 5.44 -16.29
CA ASN A 250 38.24 6.74 -16.29
C ASN A 250 38.48 7.56 -17.57
N PHE A 251 39.25 7.03 -18.53
CA PHE A 251 39.56 7.75 -19.77
C PHE A 251 38.80 7.13 -20.94
N GLU A 252 37.70 7.77 -21.34
CA GLU A 252 36.79 7.27 -22.38
C GLU A 252 37.48 6.98 -23.73
N PHE A 253 38.57 7.70 -24.03
CA PHE A 253 39.35 7.54 -25.26
C PHE A 253 40.57 6.63 -25.12
N ALA A 254 40.75 5.94 -23.98
CA ALA A 254 41.93 5.10 -23.70
C ALA A 254 42.22 4.08 -24.80
N ASP A 255 41.20 3.36 -25.23
CA ASP A 255 41.36 2.33 -26.26
C ASP A 255 41.63 2.94 -27.63
N GLN A 256 41.03 4.09 -27.95
CA GLN A 256 41.29 4.78 -29.22
C GLN A 256 42.74 5.27 -29.28
N CYS A 257 43.24 5.91 -28.22
CA CYS A 257 44.63 6.36 -28.13
C CYS A 257 45.62 5.18 -28.16
N TRP A 258 45.31 4.06 -27.49
CA TRP A 258 46.13 2.86 -27.49
C TRP A 258 46.32 2.26 -28.89
N TYR A 259 45.22 2.07 -29.63
CA TYR A 259 45.30 1.48 -30.95
C TYR A 259 45.86 2.43 -32.00
N ILE A 260 45.61 3.74 -31.90
CA ILE A 260 46.25 4.74 -32.76
C ILE A 260 47.76 4.76 -32.51
N GLY A 261 48.20 4.72 -31.24
CA GLY A 261 49.62 4.66 -30.88
C GLY A 261 50.30 3.40 -31.41
N LEU A 262 49.68 2.23 -31.25
CA LEU A 262 50.20 0.97 -31.77
C LEU A 262 50.25 0.95 -33.31
N ALA A 263 49.25 1.51 -33.99
CA ALA A 263 49.23 1.60 -35.45
C ALA A 263 50.31 2.55 -35.98
N LEU A 264 50.53 3.69 -35.32
CA LEU A 264 51.57 4.65 -35.67
C LEU A 264 52.97 4.06 -35.44
N LEU A 265 53.16 3.33 -34.34
CA LEU A 265 54.41 2.63 -34.04
C LEU A 265 54.68 1.52 -35.08
N ALA A 266 53.66 0.74 -35.46
CA ALA A 266 53.77 -0.24 -36.54
C ALA A 266 54.17 0.40 -37.87
N LEU A 267 53.60 1.57 -38.19
CA LEU A 267 53.91 2.33 -39.40
C LEU A 267 55.35 2.84 -39.38
N ILE A 268 55.83 3.40 -38.26
CA ILE A 268 57.24 3.80 -38.09
C ILE A 268 58.18 2.60 -38.27
N CYS A 269 57.87 1.46 -37.65
CA CYS A 269 58.69 0.25 -37.79
C CYS A 269 58.74 -0.28 -39.23
N LEU A 270 57.66 -0.14 -39.99
CA LEU A 270 57.64 -0.47 -41.43
C LEU A 270 58.52 0.47 -42.24
N PHE A 271 58.45 1.78 -42.00
CA PHE A 271 59.30 2.77 -42.68
C PHE A 271 60.79 2.64 -42.34
N MET A 272 61.11 2.19 -41.14
CA MET A 272 62.50 1.95 -40.68
C MET A 272 63.02 0.55 -41.03
N GLU A 273 62.26 -0.24 -41.81
CA GLU A 273 62.59 -1.62 -42.20
C GLU A 273 62.86 -2.57 -41.01
N TRP A 274 62.30 -2.28 -39.83
CA TRP A 274 62.37 -3.14 -38.65
C TRP A 274 61.29 -4.22 -38.70
N TRP A 275 61.42 -5.11 -39.68
CA TRP A 275 60.46 -6.17 -39.97
C TRP A 275 60.15 -7.08 -38.77
N TRP A 276 61.16 -7.34 -37.93
CA TRP A 276 61.03 -8.15 -36.72
C TRP A 276 60.11 -7.53 -35.66
N ALA A 277 59.97 -6.20 -35.63
CA ALA A 277 59.03 -5.50 -34.74
C ALA A 277 57.69 -5.23 -35.44
N ALA A 278 57.71 -4.92 -36.74
CA ALA A 278 56.52 -4.61 -37.53
C ALA A 278 55.57 -5.81 -37.68
N ALA A 279 56.08 -7.00 -38.02
CA ALA A 279 55.24 -8.19 -38.22
C ALA A 279 54.44 -8.58 -36.96
N PRO A 280 55.05 -8.68 -35.76
CA PRO A 280 54.31 -8.96 -34.52
C PRO A 280 53.24 -7.91 -34.20
N LEU A 281 53.52 -6.62 -34.41
CA LEU A 281 52.56 -5.54 -34.16
C LEU A 281 51.33 -5.62 -35.07
N VAL A 282 51.54 -5.89 -36.36
CA VAL A 282 50.44 -6.07 -37.32
C VAL A 282 49.60 -7.30 -36.96
N ILE A 283 50.24 -8.42 -36.61
CA ILE A 283 49.54 -9.63 -36.15
C ILE A 283 48.76 -9.35 -34.87
N TRP A 284 49.34 -8.62 -33.92
CA TRP A 284 48.69 -8.22 -32.66
C TRP A 284 47.46 -7.34 -32.90
N LEU A 285 47.54 -6.35 -33.79
CA LEU A 285 46.42 -5.49 -34.17
C LEU A 285 45.30 -6.27 -34.88
N HIS A 286 45.65 -7.28 -35.68
CA HIS A 286 44.65 -8.14 -36.31
C HIS A 286 43.96 -9.04 -35.28
N LEU A 287 44.71 -9.60 -34.32
CA LEU A 287 44.18 -10.39 -33.22
C LEU A 287 43.31 -9.55 -32.28
N SER A 288 43.67 -8.30 -32.00
CA SER A 288 42.90 -7.41 -31.13
C SER A 288 41.52 -7.08 -31.71
N ARG A 289 41.41 -6.91 -33.03
CA ARG A 289 40.11 -6.75 -33.70
C ARG A 289 39.20 -7.96 -33.50
N GLY A 290 39.76 -9.16 -33.62
CA GLY A 290 39.03 -10.41 -33.38
C GLY A 290 38.64 -10.60 -31.91
N ALA A 291 39.52 -10.21 -30.99
CA ALA A 291 39.26 -10.24 -29.55
C ALA A 291 38.13 -9.28 -29.16
N HIS A 292 38.15 -8.03 -29.65
CA HIS A 292 37.08 -7.06 -29.38
C HIS A 292 35.73 -7.47 -29.95
N GLN A 293 35.68 -8.14 -31.11
CA GLN A 293 34.44 -8.69 -31.63
C GLN A 293 33.88 -9.81 -30.73
N ARG A 294 34.75 -10.63 -30.13
CA ARG A 294 34.33 -11.66 -29.16
C ARG A 294 33.86 -11.04 -27.86
N GLU A 295 34.58 -10.06 -27.34
CA GLU A 295 34.19 -9.31 -26.14
C GLU A 295 32.84 -8.62 -26.34
N ARG A 296 32.63 -7.94 -27.47
CA ARG A 296 31.33 -7.32 -27.78
C ARG A 296 30.21 -8.34 -27.82
N LYS A 297 30.42 -9.51 -28.44
CA LYS A 297 29.44 -10.60 -28.42
C LYS A 297 29.17 -11.11 -27.00
N GLU A 298 30.21 -11.27 -26.18
CA GLU A 298 30.05 -11.69 -24.78
C GLU A 298 29.31 -10.64 -23.94
N VAL A 299 29.55 -9.34 -24.18
CA VAL A 299 28.78 -8.24 -23.56
C VAL A 299 27.33 -8.27 -24.04
N GLU A 300 27.09 -8.42 -25.34
CA GLU A 300 25.74 -8.52 -25.92
C GLU A 300 24.97 -9.73 -25.38
N ASP A 301 25.60 -10.89 -25.26
CA ASP A 301 25.00 -12.11 -24.71
C ASP A 301 24.64 -11.93 -23.23
N ARG A 302 25.55 -11.31 -22.44
CA ARG A 302 25.28 -10.98 -21.03
C ARG A 302 24.17 -9.95 -20.89
N ARG A 303 24.16 -8.92 -21.73
CA ARG A 303 23.10 -7.91 -21.78
C ARG A 303 21.75 -8.56 -22.11
N ALA A 304 21.71 -9.46 -23.09
CA ALA A 304 20.50 -10.21 -23.43
C ALA A 304 20.02 -11.06 -22.25
N PHE A 305 20.94 -11.67 -21.51
CA PHE A 305 20.62 -12.41 -20.28
C PHE A 305 20.01 -11.51 -19.19
N TYR A 306 20.63 -10.38 -18.88
CA TYR A 306 20.11 -9.42 -17.88
C TYR A 306 18.76 -8.81 -18.30
N LEU A 307 18.60 -8.46 -19.58
CA LEU A 307 17.32 -8.01 -20.12
C LEU A 307 16.25 -9.11 -20.03
N GLY A 308 16.62 -10.37 -20.27
CA GLY A 308 15.73 -11.52 -20.07
C GLY A 308 15.25 -11.64 -18.63
N GLN A 309 16.14 -11.47 -17.65
CA GLN A 309 15.75 -11.45 -16.23
C GLN A 309 14.84 -10.27 -15.89
N ALA A 310 15.15 -9.06 -16.39
CA ALA A 310 14.30 -7.89 -16.19
C ALA A 310 12.89 -8.08 -16.80
N GLN A 311 12.79 -8.75 -17.95
CA GLN A 311 11.49 -9.10 -18.56
C GLN A 311 10.72 -10.14 -17.73
N GLN A 312 11.40 -11.12 -17.14
CA GLN A 312 10.77 -12.09 -16.23
C GLN A 312 10.24 -11.41 -14.96
N LEU A 313 11.02 -10.48 -14.38
CA LEU A 313 10.58 -9.67 -13.25
C LEU A 313 9.39 -8.78 -13.61
N LYS A 314 9.38 -8.19 -14.82
CA LYS A 314 8.22 -7.43 -15.32
C LYS A 314 6.97 -8.30 -15.38
N ARG A 315 7.07 -9.51 -15.97
CA ARG A 315 5.93 -10.43 -16.10
C ARG A 315 5.36 -10.86 -14.75
N THR A 316 6.21 -11.08 -13.75
CA THR A 316 5.75 -11.44 -12.40
C THR A 316 5.14 -10.25 -11.68
N ARG A 317 5.74 -9.06 -11.80
CA ARG A 317 5.13 -7.80 -11.33
C ARG A 317 3.74 -7.58 -11.92
N ASP A 318 3.58 -7.73 -13.23
CA ASP A 318 2.29 -7.53 -13.90
C ASP A 318 1.26 -8.59 -13.46
N ARG A 319 1.67 -9.86 -13.27
CA ARG A 319 0.80 -10.92 -12.73
C ARG A 319 0.41 -10.67 -11.27
N PHE A 320 1.33 -10.15 -10.46
CA PHE A 320 1.09 -9.80 -9.07
C PHE A 320 0.13 -8.62 -8.96
N ALA A 321 0.30 -7.57 -9.75
CA ALA A 321 -0.59 -6.41 -9.79
C ALA A 321 -2.04 -6.80 -10.18
N VAL A 322 -2.22 -7.82 -11.02
CA VAL A 322 -3.54 -8.37 -11.39
C VAL A 322 -4.08 -9.35 -10.34
N GLY A 323 -3.31 -9.70 -9.31
CA GLY A 323 -3.71 -10.62 -8.24
C GLY A 323 -3.61 -12.12 -8.61
N GLN A 324 -2.88 -12.47 -9.69
CA GLN A 324 -2.70 -13.87 -10.10
C GLN A 324 -1.65 -14.62 -9.26
N ILE A 325 -0.79 -13.89 -8.56
CA ILE A 325 0.28 -14.42 -7.71
C ILE A 325 0.00 -13.98 -6.26
N SER A 326 -0.02 -14.94 -5.33
CA SER A 326 -0.12 -14.66 -3.90
C SER A 326 1.20 -14.13 -3.35
N LEU A 327 1.13 -13.38 -2.23
CA LEU A 327 2.31 -12.81 -1.55
C LEU A 327 3.37 -13.88 -1.22
N GLU A 328 2.94 -15.08 -0.81
CA GLU A 328 3.85 -16.19 -0.47
C GLU A 328 4.64 -16.71 -1.67
N LYS A 329 3.95 -16.91 -2.81
CA LYS A 329 4.58 -17.38 -4.04
C LYS A 329 5.55 -16.33 -4.58
N LEU A 330 5.21 -15.05 -4.42
CA LEU A 330 6.10 -13.95 -4.76
C LEU A 330 7.36 -13.97 -3.90
N ALA A 331 7.24 -14.17 -2.58
CA ALA A 331 8.39 -14.23 -1.68
C ALA A 331 9.40 -15.33 -2.08
N PHE A 332 8.90 -16.52 -2.42
CA PHE A 332 9.73 -17.62 -2.88
C PHE A 332 10.44 -17.29 -4.22
N GLN A 333 9.71 -16.71 -5.17
CA GLN A 333 10.27 -16.31 -6.47
C GLN A 333 11.33 -15.21 -6.34
N LEU A 334 11.08 -14.22 -5.47
CA LEU A 334 12.02 -13.12 -5.24
C LEU A 334 13.31 -13.59 -4.57
N ARG A 335 13.23 -14.50 -3.58
CA ARG A 335 14.43 -15.08 -2.96
C ARG A 335 15.32 -15.83 -3.95
N HIS A 336 14.71 -16.51 -4.93
CA HIS A 336 15.48 -17.19 -5.97
C HIS A 336 16.11 -16.21 -6.99
N TRP A 337 15.55 -15.01 -7.14
CA TRP A 337 16.04 -14.01 -8.10
C TRP A 337 16.97 -12.97 -7.51
N ASP A 338 17.06 -12.92 -6.19
CA ASP A 338 17.92 -12.03 -5.43
C ASP A 338 18.79 -12.81 -4.45
N GLU A 339 19.50 -13.82 -4.97
CA GLU A 339 20.40 -14.68 -4.18
C GLU A 339 21.53 -13.91 -3.47
N LYS A 340 21.77 -12.65 -3.85
CA LYS A 340 22.80 -11.77 -3.27
C LYS A 340 22.24 -10.60 -2.44
N GLY A 341 20.92 -10.40 -2.39
CA GLY A 341 20.30 -9.27 -1.71
C GLY A 341 20.71 -7.90 -2.30
N GLU A 342 20.92 -7.83 -3.61
CA GLU A 342 21.39 -6.61 -4.29
C GLU A 342 20.23 -5.69 -4.67
N TYR A 343 19.04 -6.27 -4.89
CA TYR A 343 17.92 -5.57 -5.56
C TYR A 343 16.73 -5.29 -4.65
N PHE A 344 16.52 -6.08 -3.60
CA PHE A 344 15.40 -5.92 -2.67
C PHE A 344 15.88 -5.75 -1.23
N GLU A 345 15.21 -4.87 -0.51
CA GLU A 345 15.49 -4.65 0.91
C GLU A 345 14.97 -5.82 1.77
N PRO A 346 15.63 -6.11 2.91
CA PRO A 346 15.20 -7.19 3.80
C PRO A 346 13.76 -6.99 4.32
N GLU A 347 13.33 -5.75 4.54
CA GLU A 347 12.00 -5.39 5.02
C GLU A 347 10.89 -5.81 4.06
N LEU A 348 11.18 -5.95 2.77
CA LEU A 348 10.22 -6.48 1.79
C LEU A 348 9.84 -7.93 2.14
N PHE A 349 10.80 -8.74 2.58
CA PHE A 349 10.54 -10.14 2.94
C PHE A 349 9.75 -10.24 4.24
N ASP A 350 9.97 -9.32 5.18
CA ASP A 350 9.18 -9.22 6.40
C ASP A 350 7.73 -8.82 6.09
N LEU A 351 7.52 -7.89 5.15
CA LEU A 351 6.18 -7.52 4.66
C LEU A 351 5.47 -8.68 3.97
N LEU A 352 6.19 -9.46 3.17
CA LEU A 352 5.64 -10.64 2.51
C LEU A 352 5.31 -11.77 3.49
N ALA A 353 5.96 -11.81 4.66
CA ALA A 353 5.66 -12.76 5.73
C ALA A 353 4.41 -12.38 6.55
N LEU A 354 4.08 -11.09 6.59
CA LEU A 354 3.03 -10.53 7.45
C LEU A 354 1.64 -11.14 7.23
N HIS A 355 1.33 -11.57 6.00
CA HIS A 355 0.04 -12.14 5.60
C HIS A 355 0.09 -13.62 5.23
N GLN A 356 1.14 -14.37 5.60
CA GLN A 356 1.28 -15.82 5.29
C GLN A 356 0.28 -16.74 6.00
N HIS A 357 -0.50 -16.21 6.94
CA HIS A 357 -1.41 -16.99 7.78
C HIS A 357 -2.84 -16.43 7.83
N GLN A 358 -3.17 -15.50 6.92
CA GLN A 358 -4.51 -14.94 6.73
C GLN A 358 -5.09 -15.48 5.43
#